data_AF-A0A553DW80-F1
#
_entry.id   AF-A0A553DW80-F1
#
_cell.length_a   1.000
_cell.length_b   1.000
_cell.length_c   1.000
_cell.angle_alpha   90.00
_cell.angle_beta   90.00
_cell.angle_gamma   90.00
#
_symmetry.space_group_name_H-M   'P 1'
#
loop_
_entity.id
_entity.type
_entity.pdbx_description
1 polymer ?
#
loop_
_entity_poly.entity_id
_entity_poly.type
_entity_poly.pdbx_seq_one_letter_code
_entity_poly.pdbx_strand_id
1 'polypeptide(L)'
;MTGYLEQTDEKLALQLTNFTSKIDTYNVAFGITAAEVTSIKADGVYLAWSITNFKKIETYKKNWTTFKNILKKGESNVTSNTAPPAPVLDATPPVVPPGVVTRFTTMVNRIKAHQSYTTAIGQNLGIEMTNTQRVNLDSAQPTLKTVMRGGQVNLLWKKGKFGGILIEKDSGVGFVTLDKDFHPDFIDNSTMPAQGQSAVWKYRAIYLLNDEKVGSWSDVVTISVTS
;
A
#
# COMPACT_ATOMS: atom_id res chain seq x y z
N MET A 1 -13.58 -12.77 -11.29
CA MET A 1 -13.44 -11.63 -10.36
C MET A 1 -12.62 -12.07 -9.15
N THR A 2 -11.36 -11.60 -9.05
CA THR A 2 -10.40 -11.91 -7.97
C THR A 2 -10.25 -10.76 -6.97
N GLY A 3 -11.19 -9.81 -6.94
CA GLY A 3 -11.08 -8.56 -6.18
C GLY A 3 -10.93 -8.70 -4.66
N TYR A 4 -11.21 -9.89 -4.10
CA TYR A 4 -10.99 -10.19 -2.67
C TYR A 4 -9.56 -10.65 -2.36
N LEU A 5 -8.74 -10.98 -3.36
CA LEU A 5 -7.38 -11.46 -3.13
C LEU A 5 -6.47 -10.31 -2.73
N GLU A 6 -5.73 -10.55 -1.65
CA GLU A 6 -4.71 -9.62 -1.18
C GLU A 6 -3.52 -9.52 -2.17
N GLN A 7 -2.98 -8.31 -2.30
CA GLN A 7 -2.04 -7.95 -3.37
C GLN A 7 -0.56 -8.11 -3.00
N THR A 8 -0.26 -8.22 -1.70
CA THR A 8 1.12 -8.47 -1.23
C THR A 8 1.21 -9.86 -0.63
N ASP A 9 2.37 -10.49 -0.76
CA ASP A 9 2.61 -11.84 -0.25
C ASP A 9 2.26 -11.96 1.23
N GLU A 10 2.64 -11.00 2.07
CA GLU A 10 2.37 -11.03 3.51
C GLU A 10 0.88 -10.97 3.81
N LYS A 11 0.13 -10.13 3.08
CA LYS A 11 -1.31 -10.02 3.24
C LYS A 11 -2.03 -11.25 2.70
N LEU A 12 -1.56 -11.82 1.60
CA LEU A 12 -2.08 -13.07 1.04
C LEU A 12 -1.85 -14.25 2.00
N ALA A 13 -0.66 -14.33 2.61
CA ALA A 13 -0.38 -15.32 3.65
C ALA A 13 -1.35 -15.18 4.83
N LEU A 14 -1.54 -13.95 5.34
CA LEU A 14 -2.49 -13.67 6.41
C LEU A 14 -3.94 -14.01 6.02
N GLN A 15 -4.35 -13.71 4.79
CA GLN A 15 -5.66 -14.07 4.27
C GLN A 15 -5.87 -15.59 4.29
N LEU A 16 -4.90 -16.37 3.79
CA LEU A 16 -4.97 -17.82 3.83
C LEU A 16 -4.92 -18.36 5.27
N THR A 17 -4.12 -17.77 6.16
CA THR A 17 -4.12 -18.14 7.58
C THR A 17 -5.49 -17.90 8.22
N ASN A 18 -6.12 -16.75 7.96
CA ASN A 18 -7.47 -16.47 8.45
C ASN A 18 -8.49 -17.48 7.91
N PHE A 19 -8.50 -17.71 6.60
CA PHE A 19 -9.38 -18.69 5.96
C PHE A 19 -9.22 -20.10 6.57
N THR A 20 -7.98 -20.58 6.63
CA THR A 20 -7.67 -21.96 7.08
C THR A 20 -7.94 -22.17 8.57
N SER A 21 -7.88 -21.13 9.39
CA SER A 21 -8.24 -21.19 10.82
C SER A 21 -9.74 -21.34 11.08
N LYS A 22 -10.58 -21.06 10.08
CA LYS A 22 -12.04 -20.97 10.22
C LYS A 22 -12.81 -21.97 9.36
N ILE A 23 -12.16 -22.56 8.35
CA ILE A 23 -12.84 -23.39 7.35
C ILE A 23 -13.49 -24.65 7.95
N ASP A 24 -12.97 -25.19 9.05
CA ASP A 24 -13.60 -26.34 9.73
C ASP A 24 -15.01 -26.03 10.22
N THR A 25 -15.29 -24.78 10.60
CA THR A 25 -16.62 -24.37 11.08
C THR A 25 -17.67 -24.42 9.96
N TYR A 26 -17.24 -24.31 8.70
CA TYR A 26 -18.14 -24.20 7.55
C TYR A 26 -18.04 -25.39 6.58
N ASN A 27 -17.16 -26.35 6.82
CA ASN A 27 -16.89 -27.43 5.87
C ASN A 27 -18.15 -28.26 5.56
N VAL A 28 -18.92 -28.66 6.57
CA VAL A 28 -20.18 -29.41 6.41
C VAL A 28 -21.20 -28.57 5.65
N ALA A 29 -21.34 -27.28 5.99
CA ALA A 29 -22.30 -26.38 5.36
C ALA A 29 -22.04 -26.16 3.85
N PHE A 30 -20.80 -26.36 3.41
CA PHE A 30 -20.37 -26.19 2.02
C PHE A 30 -19.98 -27.51 1.32
N GLY A 31 -20.21 -28.67 1.95
CA GLY A 31 -19.86 -29.98 1.39
C GLY A 31 -18.36 -30.18 1.15
N ILE A 32 -17.51 -29.50 1.93
CA ILE A 32 -16.05 -29.61 1.84
C ILE A 32 -15.61 -30.80 2.67
N THR A 33 -14.91 -31.75 2.05
CA THR A 33 -14.45 -32.97 2.71
C THR A 33 -13.32 -32.68 3.71
N ALA A 34 -13.13 -33.57 4.69
CA ALA A 34 -12.03 -33.46 5.64
C ALA A 34 -10.64 -33.49 4.95
N ALA A 35 -10.51 -34.24 3.85
CA ALA A 35 -9.29 -34.29 3.05
C ALA A 35 -9.00 -32.94 2.37
N GLU A 36 -10.01 -32.28 1.82
CA GLU A 36 -9.87 -30.95 1.22
C GLU A 36 -9.53 -29.88 2.27
N VAL A 37 -10.16 -29.94 3.45
CA VAL A 37 -9.81 -29.05 4.58
C VAL A 37 -8.36 -29.25 4.99
N THR A 38 -7.91 -30.50 5.10
CA THR A 38 -6.52 -30.82 5.43
C THR A 38 -5.56 -30.28 4.37
N SER A 39 -5.90 -30.46 3.09
CA SER A 39 -5.09 -29.98 1.97
C SER A 39 -4.96 -28.46 1.97
N ILE A 40 -6.06 -27.71 2.12
CA ILE A 40 -6.00 -26.24 2.06
C ILE A 40 -5.32 -25.64 3.30
N LYS A 41 -5.38 -26.32 4.44
CA LYS A 41 -4.61 -25.97 5.64
C LYS A 41 -3.10 -26.16 5.41
N ALA A 42 -2.71 -27.28 4.82
CA ALA A 42 -1.31 -27.52 4.46
C ALA A 42 -0.80 -26.44 3.49
N ASP A 43 -1.62 -26.04 2.52
CA ASP A 43 -1.31 -24.95 1.58
C ASP A 43 -1.05 -23.62 2.31
N GLY A 44 -1.93 -23.25 3.25
CA GLY A 44 -1.80 -22.03 4.04
C GLY A 44 -0.51 -22.01 4.88
N VAL A 45 -0.20 -23.14 5.53
CA VAL A 45 1.03 -23.29 6.33
C VAL A 45 2.28 -23.20 5.44
N TYR A 46 2.29 -23.89 4.30
CA TYR A 46 3.45 -23.92 3.42
C TYR A 46 3.73 -22.56 2.78
N LEU A 47 2.69 -21.84 2.35
CA LEU A 47 2.84 -20.49 1.80
C LEU A 47 3.34 -19.49 2.86
N ALA A 48 2.75 -19.51 4.06
CA ALA A 48 3.15 -18.63 5.16
C ALA A 48 4.62 -18.87 5.57
N TRP A 49 5.04 -20.14 5.66
CA TRP A 49 6.43 -20.52 5.93
C TRP A 49 7.38 -20.02 4.82
N SER A 50 7.00 -20.17 3.56
CA SER A 50 7.82 -19.75 2.41
C SER A 50 8.07 -18.24 2.43
N ILE A 51 7.02 -17.46 2.68
CA ILE A 51 7.09 -15.99 2.73
C ILE A 51 7.89 -15.52 3.94
N THR A 52 7.71 -16.16 5.10
CA THR A 52 8.47 -15.83 6.32
C THR A 52 9.97 -16.03 6.12
N ASN A 53 10.37 -17.17 5.55
CA ASN A 53 11.78 -17.44 5.27
C ASN A 53 12.35 -16.53 4.17
N PHE A 54 11.57 -16.23 3.12
CA PHE A 54 11.96 -15.23 2.13
C PHE A 54 12.28 -13.88 2.79
N LYS A 55 11.47 -13.42 3.75
CA LYS A 55 11.71 -12.16 4.47
C LYS A 55 12.96 -12.19 5.34
N LYS A 56 13.24 -13.31 6.00
CA LYS A 56 14.50 -13.48 6.75
C LYS A 56 15.71 -13.34 5.82
N ILE A 57 15.65 -13.93 4.63
CA ILE A 57 16.70 -13.84 3.62
C ILE A 57 16.80 -12.43 3.04
N GLU A 58 15.67 -11.75 2.79
CA GLU A 58 15.63 -10.37 2.30
C GLU A 58 16.31 -9.41 3.29
N THR A 59 16.00 -9.55 4.58
CA THR A 59 16.64 -8.81 5.66
C THR A 59 18.13 -9.13 5.73
N TYR A 60 18.51 -10.39 5.59
CA TYR A 60 19.92 -10.78 5.59
C TYR A 60 20.71 -10.14 4.44
N LYS A 61 20.15 -10.11 3.22
CA LYS A 61 20.72 -9.41 2.06
C LYS A 61 20.87 -7.91 2.34
N LYS A 62 19.88 -7.27 2.96
CA LYS A 62 19.93 -5.86 3.35
C LYS A 62 21.06 -5.61 4.35
N ASN A 63 21.20 -6.45 5.37
CA ASN A 63 22.27 -6.36 6.36
C ASN A 63 23.66 -6.46 5.73
N TRP A 64 23.86 -7.39 4.79
CA TRP A 64 25.11 -7.48 4.02
C TRP A 64 25.38 -6.26 3.14
N THR A 65 24.31 -5.67 2.57
CA THR A 65 24.43 -4.45 1.78
C THR A 65 24.90 -3.28 2.65
N THR A 66 24.37 -3.14 3.85
CA THR A 66 24.82 -2.15 4.84
C THR A 66 26.26 -2.43 5.25
N PHE A 67 26.57 -3.67 5.68
CA PHE A 67 27.90 -4.08 6.12
C PHE A 67 29.00 -3.76 5.10
N LYS A 68 28.81 -4.15 3.82
CA LYS A 68 29.81 -3.91 2.77
C LYS A 68 29.97 -2.42 2.45
N ASN A 69 28.90 -1.63 2.57
CA ASN A 69 28.95 -0.19 2.29
C ASN A 69 29.71 0.56 3.39
N ILE A 70 29.48 0.21 4.66
CA ILE A 70 30.25 0.73 5.81
C ILE A 70 31.72 0.34 5.66
N LEU A 71 32.02 -0.93 5.35
CA LEU A 71 33.40 -1.39 5.14
C LEU A 71 34.11 -0.61 4.03
N LYS A 72 33.39 -0.31 2.92
CA LYS A 72 33.96 0.37 1.76
C LYS A 72 34.19 1.87 1.97
N LYS A 73 33.27 2.57 2.64
CA LYS A 73 33.24 4.04 2.67
C LYS A 73 33.57 4.63 4.04
N GLY A 74 33.53 3.81 5.10
CA GLY A 74 33.37 4.31 6.46
C GLY A 74 31.97 4.88 6.71
N GLU A 75 31.60 5.03 7.97
CA GLU A 75 30.37 5.69 8.41
C GLU A 75 30.68 6.44 9.70
N SER A 76 30.30 7.72 9.78
CA SER A 76 30.58 8.53 10.97
C SER A 76 29.90 7.95 12.20
N ASN A 77 30.61 7.93 13.33
CA ASN A 77 30.14 7.37 14.61
C ASN A 77 29.93 5.84 14.64
N VAL A 78 30.36 5.10 13.61
CA VAL A 78 30.40 3.63 13.64
C VAL A 78 31.79 3.16 14.07
N THR A 79 31.91 2.69 15.31
CA THR A 79 33.18 2.19 15.90
C THR A 79 33.37 0.68 15.78
N SER A 80 32.32 -0.05 15.39
CA SER A 80 32.36 -1.50 15.14
C SER A 80 31.40 -1.85 14.01
N ASN A 81 31.84 -2.72 13.09
CA ASN A 81 31.05 -3.22 11.97
C ASN A 81 31.20 -4.74 11.93
N THR A 82 30.29 -5.47 12.60
CA THR A 82 30.33 -6.93 12.67
C THR A 82 29.67 -7.55 11.43
N ALA A 83 30.22 -8.67 10.97
CA ALA A 83 29.64 -9.40 9.85
C ALA A 83 28.21 -9.87 10.21
N PRO A 84 27.22 -9.68 9.31
CA PRO A 84 25.85 -10.11 9.59
C PRO A 84 25.75 -11.62 9.83
N PRO A 85 25.13 -12.07 10.94
CA PRO A 85 24.94 -13.49 11.21
C PRO A 85 23.91 -14.09 10.24
N ALA A 86 24.14 -15.34 9.83
CA ALA A 86 23.19 -16.06 8.99
C ALA A 86 21.83 -16.21 9.70
N PRO A 87 20.70 -16.03 8.99
CA PRO A 87 19.39 -16.18 9.58
C PRO A 87 19.08 -17.64 9.86
N VAL A 88 18.42 -17.91 10.99
CA VAL A 88 17.85 -19.23 11.28
C VAL A 88 16.49 -19.34 10.57
N LEU A 89 16.41 -20.25 9.60
CA LEU A 89 15.18 -20.53 8.88
C LEU A 89 14.25 -21.40 9.72
N ASP A 90 12.94 -21.23 9.53
CA ASP A 90 11.93 -22.03 10.24
C ASP A 90 11.91 -23.46 9.71
N ALA A 91 11.57 -24.41 10.58
CA ALA A 91 11.45 -25.82 10.21
C ALA A 91 10.47 -26.01 9.04
N THR A 92 10.88 -26.80 8.05
CA THR A 92 10.11 -27.01 6.82
C THR A 92 8.81 -27.78 7.11
N PRO A 93 7.64 -27.23 6.78
CA PRO A 93 6.37 -27.96 6.87
C PRO A 93 6.24 -29.00 5.74
N PRO A 94 5.25 -29.91 5.82
CA PRO A 94 5.00 -30.88 4.76
C PRO A 94 4.82 -30.22 3.39
N VAL A 95 5.49 -30.76 2.37
CA VAL A 95 5.48 -30.21 1.01
C VAL A 95 4.09 -30.29 0.39
N VAL A 96 3.66 -29.21 -0.25
CA VAL A 96 2.41 -29.15 -1.03
C VAL A 96 2.70 -28.99 -2.53
N PRO A 97 1.79 -29.40 -3.42
CA PRO A 97 1.94 -29.19 -4.86
C PRO A 97 1.99 -27.69 -5.23
N PRO A 98 2.59 -27.30 -6.36
CA PRO A 98 2.54 -25.92 -6.83
C PRO A 98 1.09 -25.45 -7.08
N GLY A 99 0.84 -24.14 -7.02
CA GLY A 99 -0.49 -23.56 -7.32
C GLY A 99 -1.41 -23.37 -6.12
N VAL A 100 -0.87 -23.04 -4.95
CA VAL A 100 -1.63 -22.73 -3.72
C VAL A 100 -2.75 -21.71 -3.97
N VAL A 101 -2.45 -20.59 -4.65
CA VAL A 101 -3.46 -19.55 -4.94
C VAL A 101 -4.57 -20.07 -5.86
N THR A 102 -4.24 -20.90 -6.83
CA THR A 102 -5.23 -21.53 -7.72
C THR A 102 -6.17 -22.44 -6.95
N ARG A 103 -5.64 -23.27 -6.04
CA ARG A 103 -6.47 -24.14 -5.18
C ARG A 103 -7.34 -23.33 -4.22
N PHE A 104 -6.77 -22.29 -3.60
CA PHE A 104 -7.51 -21.37 -2.74
C PHE A 104 -8.66 -20.71 -3.49
N THR A 105 -8.39 -20.08 -4.64
CA THR A 105 -9.43 -19.40 -5.43
C THR A 105 -10.50 -20.35 -5.95
N THR A 106 -10.14 -21.58 -6.31
CA THR A 106 -11.10 -22.63 -6.70
C THR A 106 -12.03 -22.99 -5.54
N MET A 107 -11.48 -23.17 -4.33
CA MET A 107 -12.26 -23.42 -3.12
C MET A 107 -13.22 -22.26 -2.82
N VAL A 108 -12.72 -21.02 -2.90
CA VAL A 108 -13.53 -19.82 -2.68
C VAL A 108 -14.66 -19.71 -3.69
N ASN A 109 -14.41 -19.96 -4.97
CA ASN A 109 -15.46 -19.94 -6.00
C ASN A 109 -16.56 -20.97 -5.69
N ARG A 110 -16.19 -22.17 -5.25
CA ARG A 110 -17.15 -23.19 -4.82
C ARG A 110 -17.97 -22.75 -3.60
N ILE A 111 -17.32 -22.18 -2.60
CA ILE A 111 -17.99 -21.65 -1.39
C ILE A 111 -18.98 -20.55 -1.77
N LYS A 112 -18.57 -19.57 -2.60
CA LYS A 112 -19.42 -18.45 -3.01
C LYS A 112 -20.60 -18.85 -3.88
N ALA A 113 -20.46 -19.93 -4.65
CA ALA A 113 -21.54 -20.46 -5.48
C ALA A 113 -22.56 -21.30 -4.70
N HIS A 114 -22.28 -21.64 -3.43
CA HIS A 114 -23.14 -22.50 -2.63
C HIS A 114 -24.36 -21.75 -2.08
N GLN A 115 -25.53 -22.40 -2.04
CA GLN A 115 -26.78 -21.77 -1.58
C GLN A 115 -26.75 -21.29 -0.11
N SER A 116 -25.95 -21.97 0.73
CA SER A 116 -25.75 -21.61 2.15
C SER A 116 -24.80 -20.43 2.34
N TYR A 117 -24.23 -19.89 1.27
CA TYR A 117 -23.31 -18.77 1.33
C TYR A 117 -24.03 -17.49 1.73
N THR A 118 -23.40 -16.71 2.61
CA THR A 118 -23.81 -15.34 2.91
C THR A 118 -22.60 -14.44 2.93
N THR A 119 -22.80 -13.14 2.67
CA THR A 119 -21.73 -12.14 2.77
C THR A 119 -21.07 -12.13 4.16
N ALA A 120 -21.85 -12.37 5.23
CA ALA A 120 -21.30 -12.46 6.59
C ALA A 120 -20.33 -13.64 6.76
N ILE A 121 -20.66 -14.81 6.19
CA ILE A 121 -19.75 -15.97 6.20
C ILE A 121 -18.49 -15.66 5.39
N GLY A 122 -18.66 -15.07 4.20
CA GLY A 122 -17.52 -14.70 3.36
C GLY A 122 -16.61 -13.65 4.00
N GLN A 123 -17.15 -12.66 4.71
CA GLN A 123 -16.38 -11.70 5.51
C GLN A 123 -15.63 -12.41 6.64
N ASN A 124 -16.28 -13.33 7.35
CA ASN A 124 -15.66 -14.09 8.43
C ASN A 124 -14.47 -14.92 7.92
N LEU A 125 -14.64 -15.59 6.78
CA LEU A 125 -13.62 -16.38 6.07
C LEU A 125 -12.54 -15.52 5.40
N GLY A 126 -12.71 -14.19 5.30
CA GLY A 126 -11.76 -13.29 4.63
C GLY A 126 -11.76 -13.44 3.10
N ILE A 127 -12.88 -13.87 2.53
CA ILE A 127 -13.04 -14.13 1.08
C ILE A 127 -14.05 -13.18 0.44
N GLU A 128 -14.61 -12.24 1.19
CA GLU A 128 -15.28 -11.09 0.60
C GLU A 128 -14.29 -9.99 0.32
N MET A 129 -14.61 -9.17 -0.68
CA MET A 129 -14.04 -7.84 -0.73
C MET A 129 -14.41 -7.17 0.59
N THR A 130 -13.45 -7.07 1.48
CA THR A 130 -13.62 -6.19 2.61
C THR A 130 -13.72 -4.81 1.98
N ASN A 131 -14.87 -4.17 2.13
CA ASN A 131 -14.98 -2.73 1.92
C ASN A 131 -14.22 -1.98 3.06
N THR A 132 -13.08 -2.53 3.47
CA THR A 132 -12.15 -2.03 4.48
C THR A 132 -10.86 -1.60 3.78
N GLN A 133 -11.04 -0.74 2.78
CA GLN A 133 -10.69 0.63 3.08
C GLN A 133 -11.94 1.48 2.86
N ARG A 134 -12.80 1.56 3.87
CA ARG A 134 -13.14 2.92 4.31
C ARG A 134 -11.80 3.57 4.55
N VAL A 135 -11.25 4.22 3.53
CA VAL A 135 -10.34 5.32 3.76
C VAL A 135 -11.07 6.11 4.82
N ASN A 136 -10.45 6.31 5.98
CA ASN A 136 -10.99 7.29 6.90
C ASN A 136 -10.85 8.61 6.15
N LEU A 137 -11.87 8.91 5.33
CA LEU A 137 -11.88 10.03 4.42
C LEU A 137 -11.76 11.28 5.27
N ASP A 138 -12.38 11.30 6.44
CA ASP A 138 -12.36 12.42 7.38
C ASP A 138 -10.93 12.76 7.85
N SER A 139 -10.03 11.78 7.97
CA SER A 139 -8.62 12.02 8.33
C SER A 139 -7.66 12.12 7.12
N ALA A 140 -8.17 12.11 5.89
CA ALA A 140 -7.32 12.20 4.70
C ALA A 140 -6.83 13.65 4.52
N GLN A 141 -5.51 13.84 4.40
CA GLN A 141 -4.93 15.16 4.18
C GLN A 141 -3.70 15.06 3.26
N PRO A 142 -3.65 15.79 2.13
CA PRO A 142 -2.45 15.81 1.28
C PRO A 142 -1.27 16.47 1.99
N THR A 143 -0.06 15.98 1.70
CA THR A 143 1.18 16.70 2.04
C THR A 143 1.74 17.29 0.76
N LEU A 144 1.86 18.62 0.73
CA LEU A 144 2.43 19.35 -0.40
C LEU A 144 3.87 19.77 -0.10
N LYS A 145 4.68 19.87 -1.15
CA LYS A 145 5.97 20.57 -1.11
C LYS A 145 6.15 21.37 -2.39
N THR A 146 6.37 22.67 -2.26
CA THR A 146 6.66 23.58 -3.37
C THR A 146 8.16 23.57 -3.69
N VAL A 147 8.53 23.50 -4.97
CA VAL A 147 9.91 23.68 -5.46
C VAL A 147 9.92 24.46 -6.77
N MET A 148 10.99 25.22 -7.02
CA MET A 148 11.24 25.82 -8.33
C MET A 148 11.98 24.82 -9.22
N ARG A 149 11.46 24.55 -10.43
CA ARG A 149 12.14 23.78 -11.47
C ARG A 149 11.82 24.38 -12.84
N GLY A 150 12.83 24.57 -13.67
CA GLY A 150 12.64 25.08 -15.04
C GLY A 150 11.96 26.45 -15.11
N GLY A 151 12.11 27.30 -14.09
CA GLY A 151 11.44 28.61 -14.02
C GLY A 151 9.96 28.55 -13.61
N GLN A 152 9.45 27.39 -13.20
CA GLN A 152 8.06 27.20 -12.78
C GLN A 152 7.98 26.62 -11.36
N VAL A 153 6.84 26.83 -10.71
CA VAL A 153 6.53 26.20 -9.42
C VAL A 153 6.03 24.78 -9.67
N ASN A 154 6.62 23.81 -8.98
CA ASN A 154 6.16 22.43 -8.95
C ASN A 154 5.61 22.12 -7.56
N LEU A 155 4.44 21.48 -7.49
CA LEU A 155 3.82 20.99 -6.27
C LEU A 155 4.03 19.48 -6.18
N LEU A 156 4.98 19.05 -5.37
CA LEU A 156 5.22 17.64 -5.11
C LEU A 156 4.18 17.12 -4.12
N TRP A 157 3.55 16.01 -4.46
CA TRP A 157 2.53 15.37 -3.64
C TRP A 157 2.52 13.86 -3.86
N LYS A 158 1.83 13.11 -2.98
CA LYS A 158 1.71 11.64 -3.09
C LYS A 158 0.27 11.26 -3.36
N LYS A 159 0.07 10.45 -4.41
CA LYS A 159 -1.27 9.95 -4.78
C LYS A 159 -1.87 9.00 -3.74
N GLY A 160 -1.05 8.14 -3.15
CA GLY A 160 -1.49 7.15 -2.18
C GLY A 160 -2.60 6.27 -2.75
N LYS A 161 -3.78 6.30 -2.12
CA LYS A 161 -4.98 5.52 -2.49
C LYS A 161 -6.07 6.37 -3.15
N PHE A 162 -5.78 7.64 -3.41
CA PHE A 162 -6.73 8.62 -3.92
C PHE A 162 -6.65 8.72 -5.45
N GLY A 163 -7.70 9.24 -6.07
CA GLY A 163 -7.77 9.46 -7.51
C GLY A 163 -6.91 10.64 -7.96
N GLY A 164 -6.86 11.70 -7.16
CA GLY A 164 -6.17 12.95 -7.46
C GLY A 164 -6.15 13.92 -6.28
N ILE A 165 -5.80 15.16 -6.55
CA ILE A 165 -5.98 16.32 -5.66
C ILE A 165 -6.67 17.47 -6.41
N LEU A 166 -7.46 18.26 -5.69
CA LEU A 166 -7.86 19.60 -6.12
C LEU A 166 -6.92 20.62 -5.47
N ILE A 167 -6.36 21.52 -6.27
CA ILE A 167 -5.38 22.51 -5.85
C ILE A 167 -6.03 23.90 -5.85
N GLU A 168 -5.83 24.63 -4.76
CA GLU A 168 -6.12 26.06 -4.69
C GLU A 168 -4.83 26.86 -4.53
N LYS A 169 -4.81 28.03 -5.15
CA LYS A 169 -3.70 28.98 -5.15
C LYS A 169 -4.18 30.33 -4.65
N ASP A 170 -3.38 30.96 -3.80
CA ASP A 170 -3.49 32.38 -3.43
C ASP A 170 -2.23 33.10 -3.91
N SER A 171 -2.41 33.99 -4.87
CA SER A 171 -1.37 34.87 -5.41
C SER A 171 -1.49 36.32 -4.94
N GLY A 172 -2.15 36.55 -3.79
CA GLY A 172 -2.34 37.86 -3.18
C GLY A 172 -3.81 38.33 -3.12
N VAL A 173 -4.75 37.52 -3.61
CA VAL A 173 -6.19 37.85 -3.70
C VAL A 173 -7.08 36.83 -2.96
N GLY A 174 -6.47 35.90 -2.22
CA GLY A 174 -7.17 34.78 -1.58
C GLY A 174 -7.12 33.50 -2.41
N PHE A 175 -7.52 32.39 -1.79
CA PHE A 175 -7.48 31.07 -2.42
C PHE A 175 -8.55 30.94 -3.51
N VAL A 176 -8.11 30.64 -4.72
CA VAL A 176 -8.95 30.28 -5.87
C VAL A 176 -8.55 28.91 -6.39
N THR A 177 -9.51 28.18 -6.96
CA THR A 177 -9.21 26.89 -7.61
C THR A 177 -8.23 27.11 -8.76
N LEU A 178 -7.09 26.41 -8.70
CA LEU A 178 -6.07 26.43 -9.74
C LEU A 178 -6.33 25.31 -10.75
N ASP A 179 -6.29 24.06 -10.29
CA ASP A 179 -6.50 22.89 -11.14
C ASP A 179 -6.78 21.62 -10.31
N LYS A 180 -7.13 20.53 -10.99
CA LYS A 180 -7.06 19.17 -10.46
C LYS A 180 -5.84 18.46 -11.01
N ASP A 181 -5.16 17.71 -10.16
CA ASP A 181 -4.05 16.87 -10.58
C ASP A 181 -4.29 15.40 -10.22
N PHE A 182 -4.14 14.53 -11.21
CA PHE A 182 -4.34 13.10 -11.09
C PHE A 182 -3.02 12.32 -11.14
N HIS A 183 -1.89 12.99 -11.40
CA HIS A 183 -0.56 12.40 -11.49
C HIS A 183 0.45 13.21 -10.66
N PRO A 184 1.17 12.60 -9.69
CA PRO A 184 2.11 13.32 -8.84
C PRO A 184 3.04 14.30 -9.57
N ASP A 185 3.36 15.41 -8.87
CA ASP A 185 4.25 16.50 -9.29
C ASP A 185 3.63 17.50 -10.27
N PHE A 186 2.53 18.13 -9.84
CA PHE A 186 1.85 19.19 -10.59
C PHE A 186 2.78 20.35 -10.94
N ILE A 187 2.71 20.83 -12.19
CA ILE A 187 3.44 22.00 -12.67
C ILE A 187 2.46 23.18 -12.77
N ASP A 188 2.69 24.23 -11.99
CA ASP A 188 1.91 25.46 -12.08
C ASP A 188 2.38 26.30 -13.28
N ASN A 189 1.52 26.39 -14.30
CA ASN A 189 1.75 27.14 -15.53
C ASN A 189 1.27 28.60 -15.46
N SER A 190 0.91 29.11 -14.27
CA SER A 190 0.57 30.52 -14.09
C SER A 190 1.70 31.44 -14.53
N THR A 191 1.35 32.60 -15.08
CA THR A 191 2.32 33.63 -15.46
C THR A 191 3.14 34.09 -14.25
N MET A 192 4.46 34.13 -14.40
CA MET A 192 5.37 34.68 -13.39
C MET A 192 5.18 36.20 -13.26
N PRO A 193 5.58 36.81 -12.13
CA PRO A 193 5.58 38.26 -11.99
C PRO A 193 6.36 38.95 -13.12
N ALA A 194 6.10 40.24 -13.35
CA ALA A 194 6.90 41.01 -14.30
C ALA A 194 8.38 41.04 -13.88
N GLN A 195 9.28 41.22 -14.84
CA GLN A 195 10.72 41.23 -14.60
C GLN A 195 11.11 42.19 -13.46
N GLY A 196 11.90 41.70 -12.50
CA GLY A 196 12.33 42.46 -11.33
C GLY A 196 11.26 42.59 -10.23
N GLN A 197 10.09 41.99 -10.41
CA GLN A 197 9.06 41.88 -9.37
C GLN A 197 9.11 40.51 -8.70
N SER A 198 8.71 40.48 -7.43
CA SER A 198 8.54 39.26 -6.68
C SER A 198 7.10 39.15 -6.16
N ALA A 199 6.61 37.92 -6.06
CA ALA A 199 5.32 37.62 -5.46
C ALA A 199 5.45 36.42 -4.52
N VAL A 200 4.56 36.38 -3.53
CA VAL A 200 4.42 35.22 -2.65
C VAL A 200 3.19 34.44 -3.08
N TRP A 201 3.38 33.18 -3.44
CA TRP A 201 2.31 32.27 -3.80
C TRP A 201 2.09 31.26 -2.69
N LYS A 202 0.83 31.04 -2.34
CA LYS A 202 0.41 30.04 -1.36
C LYS A 202 -0.43 28.98 -2.04
N TYR A 203 -0.29 27.74 -1.58
CA TYR A 203 -1.04 26.61 -2.10
C TYR A 203 -1.63 25.78 -0.99
N ARG A 204 -2.80 25.22 -1.25
CA ARG A 204 -3.39 24.13 -0.47
C ARG A 204 -4.05 23.14 -1.40
N ALA A 205 -4.15 21.89 -0.99
CA ALA A 205 -4.84 20.87 -1.76
C ALA A 205 -5.72 19.98 -0.88
N ILE A 206 -6.73 19.38 -1.48
CA ILE A 206 -7.57 18.35 -0.87
C ILE A 206 -7.61 17.12 -1.79
N TYR A 207 -7.65 15.92 -1.21
CA TYR A 207 -7.72 14.70 -2.02
C TYR A 207 -9.06 14.58 -2.75
N LEU A 208 -9.01 13.89 -3.90
CA LEU A 208 -10.17 13.48 -4.67
C LEU A 208 -10.28 11.96 -4.69
N LEU A 209 -11.47 11.44 -4.45
CA LEU A 209 -11.81 10.03 -4.66
C LEU A 209 -13.12 9.98 -5.46
N ASN A 210 -13.09 9.34 -6.63
CA ASN A 210 -14.21 9.35 -7.58
C ASN A 210 -14.73 10.78 -7.86
N ASP A 211 -13.81 11.73 -8.06
CA ASP A 211 -14.07 13.16 -8.29
C ASP A 211 -14.69 13.97 -7.13
N GLU A 212 -14.93 13.34 -5.98
CA GLU A 212 -15.41 14.04 -4.78
C GLU A 212 -14.25 14.43 -3.85
N LYS A 213 -14.37 15.60 -3.21
CA LYS A 213 -13.42 16.07 -2.19
C LYS A 213 -13.52 15.19 -0.95
N VAL A 214 -12.38 14.74 -0.44
CA VAL A 214 -12.34 13.90 0.75
C VAL A 214 -11.32 14.40 1.77
N GLY A 215 -11.75 14.43 3.04
CA GLY A 215 -10.94 14.82 4.18
C GLY A 215 -10.71 16.31 4.34
N SER A 216 -9.50 16.66 4.72
CA SER A 216 -9.09 18.02 5.07
C SER A 216 -8.15 18.60 4.03
N TRP A 217 -8.17 19.93 3.91
CA TRP A 217 -7.15 20.67 3.18
C TRP A 217 -5.77 20.41 3.80
N SER A 218 -4.74 20.31 2.95
CA SER A 218 -3.35 20.30 3.38
C SER A 218 -3.00 21.54 4.20
N ASP A 219 -1.90 21.47 4.94
CA ASP A 219 -1.22 22.68 5.40
C ASP A 219 -0.92 23.59 4.21
N VAL A 220 -0.98 24.90 4.45
CA VAL A 220 -0.66 25.89 3.43
C VAL A 220 0.84 25.92 3.22
N VAL A 221 1.27 25.62 2.00
CA VAL A 221 2.66 25.76 1.59
C VAL A 221 2.87 27.07 0.85
N THR A 222 4.01 27.70 1.04
CA THR A 222 4.31 29.03 0.51
C THR A 222 5.62 29.00 -0.27
N ILE A 223 5.68 29.74 -1.38
CA ILE A 223 6.89 29.92 -2.17
C ILE A 223 6.97 31.36 -2.70
N SER A 224 8.17 31.93 -2.68
CA SER A 224 8.46 33.20 -3.33
C SER A 224 8.84 32.95 -4.78
N VAL A 225 8.15 33.62 -5.70
CA VAL A 225 8.45 33.61 -7.13
C VAL A 225 8.99 34.96 -7.56
N THR A 226 9.98 34.94 -8.45
CA THR A 226 10.61 36.15 -9.01
C THR A 226 10.89 35.92 -10.48
N SER A 227 10.77 36.98 -11.27
CA SER A 227 11.15 37.03 -12.68
C SER A 227 12.36 37.91 -12.91
#